data_AF-A0A2D6MJ79-F1
#
_entry.id   AF-A0A2D6MJ79-F1
#
_cell.length_a   1.000
_cell.length_b   1.000
_cell.length_c   1.000
_cell.angle_alpha   90.00
_cell.angle_beta   90.00
_cell.angle_gamma   90.00
#
_symmetry.space_group_name_H-M   'P 1'
#
loop_
_entity.id
_entity.type
_entity.pdbx_description
1 polymer ?
#
loop_
_entity_poly.entity_id
_entity_poly.type
_entity_poly.pdbx_seq_one_letter_code
_entity_poly.pdbx_strand_id
1 'polypeptide(L)'
;MAVLDQLKNFWDDSLSDASNAYDLYSTSIQGALQYDAQGPQTVFTAIVLTDPFPLDPNQASLFFASSTAKAAASSSMWKKLKETFGLDKEDPVPPTVISKFIFKARIDGPNSPHSFLPDPCSETYAKKPEIARAVTALYTTFISTEDYISGEGSKLPRQGDLVNVRLGQNVFGYNLVYGEFLNLVDTSLITETQAQAQQACETLFENFDPNDVAWSGRNIGGGGSSGRKGMPGETRNIDFSSIKHENKCSPNDESGAPNAETYFGKAVYEKWRDNLGGHEGTYDGDGSWNSAGYIGRYQMSIDAMISAGYIHSSVKAGLPKQVGGAKAAYVAMYEDDGSWTGTANVKINSLKEWQNSKAAQDDGALDHTNGKFARLIDLKAVDLDNAQDVAGMLGMAHLKGADGAAKVRHQGIDKADGTWGTTSPGGTFPSTYYIELGKIC
;
A
#
# COMPACT_ATOMS: atom_id res chain seq x y z
N MET A 1 -21.77 13.85 25.73
CA MET A 1 -20.89 12.67 25.78
C MET A 1 -21.37 11.57 24.83
N ALA A 2 -22.66 11.24 24.74
CA ALA A 2 -23.17 10.21 23.80
C ALA A 2 -22.92 10.45 22.28
N VAL A 3 -22.82 11.71 21.83
CA VAL A 3 -22.53 12.05 20.41
C VAL A 3 -21.04 11.84 20.07
N LEU A 4 -20.14 11.98 21.05
CA LEU A 4 -18.72 11.73 20.86
C LEU A 4 -18.42 10.22 20.77
N ASP A 5 -19.17 9.37 21.48
CA ASP A 5 -19.05 7.91 21.37
C ASP A 5 -19.64 7.38 20.06
N GLN A 6 -20.71 7.97 19.52
CA GLN A 6 -21.24 7.62 18.19
C GLN A 6 -20.32 8.04 17.05
N LEU A 7 -19.65 9.20 17.15
CA LEU A 7 -18.62 9.61 16.20
C LEU A 7 -17.39 8.71 16.31
N LYS A 8 -16.95 8.36 17.53
CA LYS A 8 -15.82 7.44 17.71
C LYS A 8 -16.08 6.08 17.08
N ASN A 9 -17.30 5.54 17.21
CA ASN A 9 -17.68 4.27 16.59
C ASN A 9 -17.88 4.36 15.06
N PHE A 10 -18.33 5.50 14.53
CA PHE A 10 -18.41 5.71 13.08
C PHE A 10 -17.01 5.77 12.43
N TRP A 11 -16.02 6.33 13.13
CA TRP A 11 -14.63 6.38 12.65
C TRP A 11 -13.79 5.13 13.00
N ASP A 12 -14.06 4.42 14.11
CA ASP A 12 -13.33 3.18 14.49
C ASP A 12 -13.70 1.99 13.59
N ASP A 13 -14.98 1.84 13.21
CA ASP A 13 -15.40 0.80 12.26
C ASP A 13 -15.05 1.17 10.80
N SER A 14 -14.85 2.46 10.51
CA SER A 14 -14.50 2.96 9.17
C SER A 14 -13.00 3.21 8.97
N LEU A 15 -12.11 2.77 9.88
CA LEU A 15 -10.64 2.85 9.71
C LEU A 15 -9.98 1.47 9.73
N SER A 16 -10.73 0.41 10.02
CA SER A 16 -10.25 -0.97 10.12
C SER A 16 -10.37 -1.77 8.81
N ASP A 17 -10.98 -1.20 7.77
CA ASP A 17 -11.26 -1.93 6.52
C ASP A 17 -10.25 -1.60 5.40
N ALA A 18 -9.98 -2.58 4.53
CA ALA A 18 -9.08 -2.49 3.37
C ALA A 18 -9.41 -1.28 2.47
N SER A 19 -10.68 -0.90 2.40
CA SER A 19 -11.19 0.26 1.65
C SER A 19 -10.46 1.58 1.96
N ASN A 20 -10.05 1.82 3.20
CA ASN A 20 -9.42 3.10 3.58
C ASN A 20 -7.93 3.16 3.26
N ALA A 21 -7.27 1.99 3.22
CA ALA A 21 -5.90 1.91 2.72
C ALA A 21 -5.86 2.22 1.23
N TYR A 22 -6.89 1.84 0.47
CA TYR A 22 -7.06 2.22 -0.93
C TYR A 22 -7.24 3.73 -1.10
N ASP A 23 -7.98 4.41 -0.22
CA ASP A 23 -8.17 5.87 -0.29
C ASP A 23 -6.88 6.66 -0.05
N LEU A 24 -6.06 6.25 0.92
CA LEU A 24 -4.77 6.90 1.18
C LEU A 24 -3.75 6.62 0.07
N TYR A 25 -3.70 5.39 -0.44
CA TYR A 25 -2.81 5.00 -1.53
C TYR A 25 -3.20 5.66 -2.85
N SER A 26 -4.50 5.69 -3.18
CA SER A 26 -5.02 6.36 -4.38
C SER A 26 -4.67 7.85 -4.37
N THR A 27 -4.83 8.51 -3.23
CA THR A 27 -4.44 9.93 -3.05
C THR A 27 -2.95 10.15 -3.31
N SER A 28 -2.08 9.20 -2.92
CA SER A 28 -0.63 9.30 -3.14
C SER A 28 -0.23 9.15 -4.61
N ILE A 29 -0.84 8.20 -5.34
CA ILE A 29 -0.62 8.03 -6.78
C ILE A 29 -1.14 9.25 -7.54
N GLN A 30 -2.36 9.69 -7.23
CA GLN A 30 -3.01 10.82 -7.89
C GLN A 30 -2.23 12.13 -7.72
N GLY A 31 -1.59 12.33 -6.55
CA GLY A 31 -0.76 13.51 -6.29
C GLY A 31 0.60 13.54 -7.00
N ALA A 32 1.12 12.39 -7.42
CA ALA A 32 2.44 12.26 -8.04
C ALA A 32 2.44 12.46 -9.57
N LEU A 33 1.27 12.49 -10.20
CA LEU A 33 1.13 12.56 -11.65
C LEU A 33 1.26 14.01 -12.13
N GLN A 34 2.34 14.32 -12.85
CA GLN A 34 2.55 15.62 -13.48
C GLN A 34 2.01 15.61 -14.90
N TYR A 35 1.12 16.57 -15.22
CA TYR A 35 0.64 16.78 -16.59
C TYR A 35 0.56 18.28 -16.92
N ASP A 36 1.40 18.72 -17.85
CA ASP A 36 1.35 20.05 -18.52
C ASP A 36 0.75 19.95 -19.94
N ALA A 37 0.25 18.77 -20.33
CA ALA A 37 -0.20 18.51 -21.71
C ALA A 37 -1.54 19.17 -22.07
N GLN A 38 -2.32 19.64 -21.09
CA GLN A 38 -3.68 20.15 -21.29
C GLN A 38 -3.78 21.69 -21.28
N GLY A 39 -2.67 22.39 -21.07
CA GLY A 39 -2.63 23.86 -21.08
C GLY A 39 -3.61 24.49 -20.08
N PRO A 40 -4.36 25.55 -20.45
CA PRO A 40 -5.25 26.25 -19.53
C PRO A 40 -6.64 25.61 -19.37
N GLN A 41 -6.92 24.47 -20.00
CA GLN A 41 -8.24 23.85 -19.95
C GLN A 41 -8.53 23.35 -18.53
N THR A 42 -9.57 23.83 -17.87
CA THR A 42 -9.95 23.37 -16.52
C THR A 42 -11.24 22.58 -16.50
N VAL A 43 -12.00 22.58 -17.61
CA VAL A 43 -13.29 21.91 -17.74
C VAL A 43 -13.15 20.70 -18.66
N PHE A 44 -13.66 19.56 -18.21
CA PHE A 44 -13.56 18.27 -18.86
C PHE A 44 -14.91 17.59 -18.90
N THR A 45 -15.10 16.70 -19.88
CA THR A 45 -16.20 15.75 -19.88
C THR A 45 -15.76 14.48 -19.16
N ALA A 46 -16.62 13.96 -18.29
CA ALA A 46 -16.35 12.76 -17.52
C ALA A 46 -17.56 11.81 -17.54
N ILE A 47 -17.27 10.52 -17.43
CA ILE A 47 -18.25 9.43 -17.27
C ILE A 47 -18.40 9.15 -15.78
N VAL A 48 -19.62 9.22 -15.27
CA VAL A 48 -19.94 8.93 -13.87
C VAL A 48 -19.75 7.44 -13.58
N LEU A 49 -18.96 7.12 -12.55
CA LEU A 49 -18.61 5.74 -12.18
C LEU A 49 -19.42 5.21 -11.01
N THR A 50 -19.89 6.08 -10.11
CA THR A 50 -20.72 5.72 -8.96
C THR A 50 -21.97 6.59 -8.91
N ASP A 51 -23.05 6.06 -8.36
CA ASP A 51 -24.22 6.88 -8.04
C ASP A 51 -23.84 7.96 -7.01
N PRO A 52 -24.55 9.11 -7.02
CA PRO A 52 -24.21 10.25 -6.18
C PRO A 52 -24.58 9.97 -4.74
N PHE A 53 -23.63 10.25 -3.86
CA PHE A 53 -23.81 10.18 -2.42
C PHE A 53 -24.13 11.58 -1.87
N PRO A 54 -25.30 11.78 -1.22
CA PRO A 54 -25.65 13.06 -0.65
C PRO A 54 -24.76 13.36 0.57
N LEU A 55 -24.23 14.58 0.65
CA LEU A 55 -23.48 15.07 1.80
C LEU A 55 -24.38 15.87 2.72
N ASP A 56 -24.24 15.72 4.03
CA ASP A 56 -24.84 16.67 4.95
C ASP A 56 -24.10 18.03 4.91
N PRO A 57 -24.73 19.15 5.33
CA PRO A 57 -24.10 20.48 5.27
C PRO A 57 -22.74 20.59 5.98
N ASN A 58 -22.50 19.83 7.05
CA ASN A 58 -21.22 19.84 7.74
C ASN A 58 -20.15 19.10 6.93
N GLN A 59 -20.48 17.95 6.33
CA GLN A 59 -19.59 17.22 5.41
C GLN A 59 -19.23 18.06 4.19
N ALA A 60 -20.22 18.70 3.57
CA ALA A 60 -20.02 19.60 2.45
C ALA A 60 -19.02 20.73 2.76
N SER A 61 -19.06 21.27 3.99
CA SER A 61 -18.17 22.37 4.40
C SER A 61 -16.68 22.00 4.43
N LEU A 62 -16.34 20.70 4.57
CA LEU A 62 -14.95 20.23 4.61
C LEU A 62 -14.26 20.36 3.26
N PHE A 63 -15.02 20.30 2.16
CA PHE A 63 -14.48 20.32 0.80
C PHE A 63 -14.34 21.74 0.23
N PHE A 64 -15.15 22.68 0.71
CA PHE A 64 -15.23 24.05 0.16
C PHE A 64 -14.65 25.13 1.09
N ALA A 65 -13.63 24.78 1.89
CA ALA A 65 -13.04 25.67 2.88
C ALA A 65 -12.20 26.85 2.31
N SER A 66 -12.43 27.29 1.07
CA SER A 66 -11.95 28.58 0.54
C SER A 66 -13.04 29.65 0.69
N SER A 67 -13.02 30.42 1.80
CA SER A 67 -13.72 31.70 2.09
C SER A 67 -15.18 31.98 1.67
N THR A 68 -15.88 31.10 0.95
CA THR A 68 -17.24 31.33 0.42
C THR A 68 -18.29 30.37 1.00
N ALA A 69 -17.90 29.44 1.87
CA ALA A 69 -18.81 28.47 2.51
C ALA A 69 -19.08 28.77 4.00
N LYS A 70 -19.05 30.04 4.43
CA LYS A 70 -19.24 30.44 5.84
C LYS A 70 -20.47 31.32 6.13
N ALA A 71 -21.48 31.31 5.26
CA ALA A 71 -22.70 32.11 5.46
C ALA A 71 -24.03 31.33 5.54
N ALA A 72 -24.08 30.03 5.24
CA ALA A 72 -25.37 29.31 5.12
C ALA A 72 -25.75 28.40 6.31
N ALA A 73 -24.98 28.38 7.39
CA ALA A 73 -25.30 27.57 8.57
C ALA A 73 -25.25 28.42 9.85
N SER A 74 -26.19 29.37 9.99
CA SER A 74 -26.54 29.89 11.31
C SER A 74 -28.02 29.60 11.59
N SER A 75 -28.24 28.87 12.67
CA SER A 75 -29.49 28.26 13.14
C SER A 75 -30.57 29.25 13.59
N SER A 76 -30.35 30.56 13.44
CA SER A 76 -31.31 31.60 13.82
C SER A 76 -32.30 31.97 12.70
N MET A 77 -31.95 31.71 11.43
CA MET A 77 -32.81 32.04 10.29
C MET A 77 -33.89 30.97 10.03
N TRP A 78 -33.54 29.69 10.16
CA TRP A 78 -34.49 28.58 10.02
C TRP A 78 -35.55 28.54 11.13
N LYS A 79 -35.20 29.00 12.34
CA LYS A 79 -36.16 29.14 13.45
C LYS A 79 -37.16 30.28 13.20
N LYS A 80 -36.70 31.42 12.65
CA LYS A 80 -37.56 32.54 12.25
C LYS A 80 -38.47 32.21 11.06
N LEU A 81 -38.02 31.39 10.10
CA LEU A 81 -38.86 30.97 8.98
C LEU A 81 -39.99 30.02 9.42
N LYS A 82 -39.74 29.06 10.33
CA LYS A 82 -40.82 28.20 10.86
C LYS A 82 -41.86 28.96 11.68
N GLU A 83 -41.42 29.94 12.47
CA GLU A 83 -42.33 30.77 13.28
C GLU A 83 -43.11 31.82 12.44
N THR A 84 -42.56 32.29 11.32
CA THR A 84 -43.23 33.30 10.48
C THR A 84 -44.27 32.71 9.52
N PHE A 85 -44.11 31.45 9.10
CA PHE A 85 -44.96 30.84 8.06
C PHE A 85 -45.98 29.81 8.54
N GLY A 86 -46.12 29.60 9.86
CA GLY A 86 -47.22 28.83 10.45
C GLY A 86 -47.44 27.45 9.81
N LEU A 87 -46.35 26.73 9.51
CA LEU A 87 -46.38 25.44 8.83
C LEU A 87 -46.72 24.30 9.80
N ASP A 88 -47.90 24.39 10.41
CA ASP A 88 -48.60 23.28 11.07
C ASP A 88 -49.91 23.07 10.32
N LYS A 89 -49.86 22.43 9.15
CA LYS A 89 -50.95 21.64 8.54
C LYS A 89 -50.50 21.00 7.22
N GLU A 90 -51.01 19.79 7.01
CA GLU A 90 -50.75 18.89 5.89
C GLU A 90 -50.97 19.56 4.52
N ASP A 91 -49.93 19.57 3.68
CA ASP A 91 -49.95 19.81 2.22
C ASP A 91 -48.54 19.52 1.62
N PRO A 92 -48.35 19.47 0.28
CA PRO A 92 -47.62 18.45 -0.48
C PRO A 92 -46.15 18.29 -0.09
N VAL A 93 -45.61 17.07 -0.30
CA VAL A 93 -44.19 16.74 -0.05
C VAL A 93 -43.31 17.83 -0.64
N PRO A 94 -42.68 18.69 0.18
CA PRO A 94 -41.82 19.75 -0.34
C PRO A 94 -40.68 19.09 -1.14
N PRO A 95 -40.22 19.72 -2.24
CA PRO A 95 -39.07 19.21 -2.97
C PRO A 95 -37.96 18.92 -1.97
N THR A 96 -37.50 17.67 -1.97
CA THR A 96 -36.44 17.27 -1.06
C THR A 96 -35.20 17.96 -1.57
N VAL A 97 -34.82 19.07 -0.93
CA VAL A 97 -33.55 19.74 -1.23
C VAL A 97 -32.48 18.77 -0.78
N ILE A 98 -31.84 18.12 -1.75
CA ILE A 98 -30.68 17.30 -1.49
C ILE A 98 -29.55 18.30 -1.34
N SER A 99 -28.95 18.34 -0.15
CA SER A 99 -27.70 19.04 0.08
C SER A 99 -26.63 18.54 -0.91
N LYS A 100 -25.50 19.24 -1.03
CA LYS A 100 -24.43 18.92 -1.99
C LYS A 100 -24.13 17.42 -2.05
N PHE A 101 -23.69 16.90 -3.18
CA PHE A 101 -23.40 15.47 -3.35
C PHE A 101 -22.00 15.23 -3.92
N ILE A 102 -21.53 13.98 -3.78
CA ILE A 102 -20.26 13.52 -4.35
C ILE A 102 -20.44 12.26 -5.19
N PHE A 103 -19.56 12.06 -6.16
CA PHE A 103 -19.48 10.84 -6.95
C PHE A 103 -18.07 10.66 -7.51
N LYS A 104 -17.72 9.43 -7.89
CA LYS A 104 -16.49 9.13 -8.65
C LYS A 104 -16.78 9.25 -10.14
N ALA A 105 -15.87 9.84 -10.91
CA ALA A 105 -16.00 9.88 -12.36
C ALA A 105 -14.66 9.77 -13.08
N ARG A 106 -14.68 9.17 -14.27
CA ARG A 106 -13.55 9.13 -15.19
C ARG A 106 -13.66 10.29 -16.17
N ILE A 107 -12.76 11.26 -16.09
CA ILE A 107 -12.50 12.18 -17.20
C ILE A 107 -12.18 11.36 -18.44
N ASP A 108 -12.89 11.61 -19.54
CA ASP A 108 -12.74 10.90 -20.80
C ASP A 108 -12.23 11.85 -21.90
N GLY A 109 -11.55 11.28 -22.91
CA GLY A 109 -11.04 12.01 -24.06
C GLY A 109 -9.55 11.76 -24.36
N PRO A 110 -9.05 12.21 -25.53
CA PRO A 110 -7.73 11.88 -26.05
C PRO A 110 -6.54 12.21 -25.13
N ASN A 111 -6.73 13.15 -24.20
CA ASN A 111 -5.71 13.60 -23.26
C ASN A 111 -6.13 13.36 -21.81
N SER A 112 -7.05 12.44 -21.54
CA SER A 112 -7.55 12.21 -20.17
C SER A 112 -6.40 11.94 -19.19
N PRO A 113 -6.41 12.59 -18.00
CA PRO A 113 -5.47 12.28 -16.92
C PRO A 113 -5.77 10.92 -16.27
N HIS A 114 -6.75 10.18 -16.78
CA HIS A 114 -7.05 8.82 -16.36
C HIS A 114 -6.79 7.79 -17.47
N SER A 115 -6.15 8.17 -18.56
CA SER A 115 -5.87 7.28 -19.70
C SER A 115 -4.96 6.09 -19.34
N PHE A 116 -4.17 6.19 -18.28
CA PHE A 116 -3.34 5.10 -17.75
C PHE A 116 -4.08 4.23 -16.71
N LEU A 117 -5.23 4.68 -16.22
CA LEU A 117 -6.04 3.90 -15.30
C LEU A 117 -6.93 2.93 -16.09
N PRO A 118 -7.02 1.67 -15.67
CA PRO A 118 -7.86 0.68 -16.32
C PRO A 118 -9.35 1.03 -16.16
N ASP A 119 -10.15 0.85 -17.21
CA ASP A 119 -11.59 1.15 -17.17
C ASP A 119 -12.30 0.36 -16.06
N PRO A 120 -12.91 1.02 -15.06
CA PRO A 120 -13.53 0.33 -13.95
C PRO A 120 -14.81 -0.35 -14.42
N CYS A 121 -14.88 -1.64 -14.16
CA CYS A 121 -16.10 -2.41 -14.32
C CYS A 121 -17.19 -1.90 -13.36
N SER A 122 -18.44 -1.90 -13.81
CA SER A 122 -19.55 -1.69 -12.89
C SER A 122 -19.55 -2.80 -11.83
N GLU A 123 -19.64 -2.41 -10.56
CA GLU A 123 -19.62 -3.34 -9.42
C GLU A 123 -20.68 -4.43 -9.54
N THR A 124 -21.87 -4.08 -10.06
CA THR A 124 -22.99 -5.00 -10.28
C THR A 124 -22.65 -6.16 -11.22
N TYR A 125 -21.70 -5.94 -12.13
CA TYR A 125 -21.36 -6.90 -13.20
C TYR A 125 -19.94 -7.46 -13.09
N ALA A 126 -19.14 -6.97 -12.15
CA ALA A 126 -17.78 -7.45 -11.94
C ALA A 126 -17.76 -8.85 -11.29
N LYS A 127 -16.93 -9.76 -11.80
CA LYS A 127 -16.69 -11.07 -11.17
C LYS A 127 -16.12 -10.93 -9.75
N LYS A 128 -15.36 -9.85 -9.51
CA LYS A 128 -14.71 -9.48 -8.26
C LYS A 128 -15.08 -8.04 -7.88
N PRO A 129 -16.26 -7.79 -7.28
CA PRO A 129 -16.76 -6.44 -6.97
C PRO A 129 -15.82 -5.60 -6.10
N GLU A 130 -15.01 -6.24 -5.26
CA GLU A 130 -13.99 -5.61 -4.42
C GLU A 130 -12.86 -4.95 -5.24
N ILE A 131 -12.44 -5.57 -6.34
CA ILE A 131 -11.41 -5.00 -7.22
C ILE A 131 -11.99 -3.85 -8.04
N ALA A 132 -13.23 -4.01 -8.54
CA ALA A 132 -13.93 -2.93 -9.23
C ALA A 132 -14.05 -1.68 -8.35
N ARG A 133 -14.35 -1.85 -7.05
CA ARG A 133 -14.31 -0.77 -6.05
C ARG A 133 -12.93 -0.16 -5.89
N ALA A 134 -11.88 -0.98 -5.75
CA ALA A 134 -10.51 -0.50 -5.59
C ALA A 134 -10.04 0.33 -6.80
N VAL A 135 -10.33 -0.13 -8.02
CA VAL A 135 -10.01 0.60 -9.26
C VAL A 135 -10.83 1.88 -9.36
N THR A 136 -12.13 1.83 -9.05
CA THR A 136 -13.01 3.01 -9.02
C THR A 136 -12.51 4.07 -8.02
N ALA A 137 -11.95 3.64 -6.89
CA ALA A 137 -11.37 4.56 -5.90
C ALA A 137 -10.18 5.37 -6.45
N LEU A 138 -9.44 4.83 -7.44
CA LEU A 138 -8.32 5.52 -8.11
C LEU A 138 -8.77 6.68 -9.02
N TYR A 139 -10.06 6.88 -9.25
CA TYR A 139 -10.59 8.00 -10.03
C TYR A 139 -10.91 9.23 -9.17
N THR A 140 -10.99 10.39 -9.82
CA THR A 140 -11.30 11.67 -9.18
C THR A 140 -12.71 11.68 -8.56
N THR A 141 -12.81 12.25 -7.37
CA THR A 141 -14.09 12.52 -6.69
C THR A 141 -14.59 13.90 -7.09
N PHE A 142 -15.79 13.98 -7.64
CA PHE A 142 -16.42 15.25 -8.00
C PHE A 142 -17.51 15.62 -7.02
N ILE A 143 -17.59 16.92 -6.72
CA ILE A 143 -18.46 17.47 -5.67
C ILE A 143 -19.35 18.52 -6.30
N SER A 144 -20.65 18.48 -6.02
CA SER A 144 -21.57 19.52 -6.49
C SER A 144 -21.27 20.85 -5.80
N THR A 145 -21.17 21.93 -6.57
CA THR A 145 -20.94 23.29 -6.03
C THR A 145 -22.23 23.93 -5.57
N GLU A 146 -23.35 23.61 -6.21
CA GLU A 146 -24.68 24.11 -5.89
C GLU A 146 -25.51 23.07 -5.11
N ASP A 147 -26.48 23.57 -4.35
CA ASP A 147 -27.44 22.73 -3.66
C ASP A 147 -28.43 22.18 -4.68
N TYR A 148 -28.74 20.89 -4.56
CA TYR A 148 -29.51 20.19 -5.57
C TYR A 148 -30.99 20.19 -5.20
N ILE A 149 -31.80 20.91 -5.98
CA ILE A 149 -33.26 20.92 -5.79
C ILE A 149 -33.85 19.80 -6.64
N SER A 150 -34.34 18.75 -5.99
CA SER A 150 -35.08 17.69 -6.69
C SER A 150 -36.41 18.25 -7.21
N GLY A 151 -36.66 18.11 -8.51
CA GLY A 151 -37.86 18.60 -9.21
C GLY A 151 -37.88 18.12 -10.66
N GLU A 152 -39.02 18.27 -11.36
CA GLU A 152 -39.33 17.67 -12.68
C GLU A 152 -38.36 17.98 -13.84
N GLY A 153 -37.34 18.83 -13.64
CA GLY A 153 -36.30 19.12 -14.64
C GLY A 153 -34.86 18.84 -14.20
N SER A 154 -34.63 18.51 -12.94
CA SER A 154 -33.28 18.23 -12.44
C SER A 154 -33.11 16.72 -12.31
N LYS A 155 -32.07 16.16 -12.94
CA LYS A 155 -31.68 14.76 -12.78
C LYS A 155 -30.35 14.69 -12.03
N LEU A 156 -30.28 13.85 -11.00
CA LEU A 156 -29.01 13.52 -10.36
C LEU A 156 -28.19 12.73 -11.38
N PRO A 157 -26.87 12.95 -11.48
CA PRO A 157 -26.03 12.09 -12.31
C PRO A 157 -26.20 10.65 -11.83
N ARG A 158 -26.26 9.69 -12.74
CA ARG A 158 -26.26 8.27 -12.44
C ARG A 158 -25.02 7.61 -13.01
N GLN A 159 -24.67 6.44 -12.51
CA GLN A 159 -23.60 5.65 -13.11
C GLN A 159 -23.81 5.54 -14.63
N GLY A 160 -22.79 5.95 -15.38
CA GLY A 160 -22.74 5.98 -16.84
C GLY A 160 -23.17 7.30 -17.50
N ASP A 161 -23.69 8.28 -16.76
CA ASP A 161 -23.99 9.59 -17.35
C ASP A 161 -22.72 10.34 -17.75
N LEU A 162 -22.84 11.19 -18.78
CA LEU A 162 -21.79 12.14 -19.14
C LEU A 162 -22.02 13.47 -18.43
N VAL A 163 -20.97 13.96 -17.77
CA VAL A 163 -21.00 15.19 -16.99
C VAL A 163 -19.86 16.12 -17.39
N ASN A 164 -20.09 17.42 -17.29
CA ASN A 164 -19.01 18.39 -17.29
C ASN A 164 -18.51 18.60 -15.87
N VAL A 165 -17.21 18.53 -15.70
CA VAL A 165 -16.51 18.67 -14.43
C VAL A 165 -15.36 19.66 -14.56
N ARG A 166 -14.95 20.25 -13.44
CA ARG A 166 -13.79 21.15 -13.38
C ARG A 166 -12.76 20.63 -12.40
N LEU A 167 -11.50 20.66 -12.79
CA LEU A 167 -10.38 20.38 -11.90
C LEU A 167 -9.74 21.68 -11.41
N GLY A 168 -9.41 21.72 -10.12
CA GLY A 168 -8.58 22.78 -9.55
C GLY A 168 -7.14 22.65 -10.02
N GLN A 169 -6.48 23.76 -10.32
CA GLN A 169 -5.05 23.77 -10.63
C GLN A 169 -4.21 23.62 -9.35
N ASN A 170 -3.09 22.93 -9.47
CA ASN A 170 -2.03 22.83 -8.48
C ASN A 170 -0.70 23.32 -9.10
N VAL A 171 0.33 23.52 -8.28
CA VAL A 171 1.66 24.00 -8.70
C VAL A 171 2.30 23.12 -9.79
N PHE A 172 1.86 21.86 -9.92
CA PHE A 172 2.40 20.88 -10.86
C PHE A 172 1.35 20.31 -11.86
N GLY A 173 0.16 20.91 -11.98
CA GLY A 173 -0.89 20.41 -12.88
C GLY A 173 -2.29 20.57 -12.32
N TYR A 174 -3.09 19.50 -12.29
CA TYR A 174 -4.45 19.48 -11.75
C TYR A 174 -4.56 18.65 -10.48
N ASN A 175 -5.52 18.99 -9.62
CA ASN A 175 -5.91 18.13 -8.51
C ASN A 175 -6.77 16.97 -9.02
N LEU A 176 -6.20 15.76 -9.10
CA LEU A 176 -6.91 14.54 -9.52
C LEU A 176 -7.63 13.83 -8.37
N VAL A 177 -7.51 14.34 -7.15
CA VAL A 177 -8.22 13.79 -5.99
C VAL A 177 -9.65 14.33 -5.96
N TYR A 178 -9.79 15.64 -6.14
CA TYR A 178 -11.07 16.34 -6.07
C TYR A 178 -11.31 17.30 -7.24
N GLY A 179 -12.55 17.34 -7.73
CA GLY A 179 -13.03 18.31 -8.69
C GLY A 179 -14.44 18.82 -8.40
N GLU A 180 -14.89 19.80 -9.19
CA GLU A 180 -16.23 20.37 -9.14
C GLU A 180 -17.11 19.74 -10.21
N PHE A 181 -18.31 19.31 -9.84
CA PHE A 181 -19.35 19.00 -10.81
C PHE A 181 -20.01 20.29 -11.31
N LEU A 182 -20.19 20.41 -12.63
CA LEU A 182 -20.80 21.58 -13.25
C LEU A 182 -22.22 21.31 -13.75
N ASN A 183 -22.40 20.34 -14.66
CA ASN A 183 -23.69 20.00 -15.22
C ASN A 183 -23.68 18.62 -15.90
N LEU A 184 -24.87 18.07 -16.13
CA LEU A 184 -25.08 16.91 -17.00
C LEU A 184 -24.98 17.33 -18.47
N VAL A 185 -24.27 16.51 -19.26
CA VAL A 185 -24.16 16.66 -20.72
C VAL A 185 -25.21 15.79 -21.40
N ASP A 186 -25.24 14.51 -21.06
CA ASP A 186 -26.16 13.52 -21.65
C ASP A 186 -26.54 12.46 -20.61
N THR A 187 -27.81 12.05 -20.64
CA THR A 187 -28.41 11.03 -19.76
C THR A 187 -28.82 9.75 -20.51
N SER A 188 -28.41 9.62 -21.79
CA SER A 188 -28.99 8.63 -22.71
C SER A 188 -28.01 7.66 -23.39
N LEU A 189 -26.74 7.59 -22.99
CA LEU A 189 -25.71 6.97 -23.81
C LEU A 189 -24.77 5.95 -23.15
N ILE A 190 -25.21 5.00 -22.30
CA ILE A 190 -24.38 3.79 -22.03
C ILE A 190 -25.25 2.52 -21.83
N THR A 191 -26.20 2.24 -22.72
CA THR A 191 -26.81 0.88 -22.77
C THR A 191 -26.02 -0.07 -23.67
N GLU A 192 -25.33 0.44 -24.71
CA GLU A 192 -24.53 -0.40 -25.63
C GLU A 192 -23.09 -0.64 -25.16
N THR A 193 -22.49 0.28 -24.39
CA THR A 193 -21.10 0.20 -23.95
C THR A 193 -20.90 -0.70 -22.72
N GLN A 194 -21.93 -0.94 -21.91
CA GLN A 194 -21.82 -1.81 -20.73
C GLN A 194 -21.56 -3.28 -21.09
N ALA A 195 -22.17 -3.78 -22.16
CA ALA A 195 -21.97 -5.15 -22.62
C ALA A 195 -20.55 -5.39 -23.19
N GLN A 196 -19.96 -4.38 -23.85
CA GLN A 196 -18.59 -4.44 -24.35
C GLN A 196 -17.55 -4.21 -23.23
N ALA A 197 -17.85 -3.33 -22.27
CA ALA A 197 -17.04 -3.16 -21.06
C ALA A 197 -16.98 -4.45 -20.23
N GLN A 198 -18.07 -5.22 -20.19
CA GLN A 198 -18.16 -6.51 -19.48
C GLN A 198 -17.15 -7.56 -19.99
N GLN A 199 -16.80 -7.52 -21.28
CA GLN A 199 -15.83 -8.44 -21.87
C GLN A 199 -14.38 -7.98 -21.64
N ALA A 200 -14.13 -6.66 -21.60
CA ALA A 200 -12.83 -6.08 -21.25
C ALA A 200 -12.49 -6.24 -19.75
N CYS A 201 -13.51 -6.40 -18.90
CA CYS A 201 -13.35 -6.67 -17.48
C CYS A 201 -12.66 -7.99 -17.17
N GLU A 202 -12.67 -8.99 -18.05
CA GLU A 202 -12.09 -10.30 -17.70
C GLU A 202 -10.56 -10.32 -17.74
N THR A 203 -9.94 -9.51 -18.60
CA THR A 203 -8.49 -9.51 -18.85
C THR A 203 -7.73 -8.43 -18.09
N LEU A 204 -8.42 -7.37 -17.68
CA LEU A 204 -7.86 -6.23 -16.95
C LEU A 204 -7.28 -6.63 -15.58
N PHE A 205 -7.89 -7.63 -14.95
CA PHE A 205 -7.61 -8.04 -13.56
C PHE A 205 -6.60 -9.18 -13.43
N GLU A 206 -6.11 -9.75 -14.52
CA GLU A 206 -5.00 -10.70 -14.47
C GLU A 206 -3.67 -9.99 -14.12
N ASN A 207 -3.58 -8.68 -14.36
CA ASN A 207 -2.40 -7.85 -14.07
C ASN A 207 -2.53 -6.96 -12.83
N PHE A 208 -3.72 -6.91 -12.22
CA PHE A 208 -3.99 -6.20 -10.97
C PHE A 208 -4.32 -7.26 -9.90
N ASP A 209 -3.31 -7.89 -9.31
CA ASP A 209 -3.55 -8.67 -8.10
C ASP A 209 -3.77 -7.69 -6.93
N PRO A 210 -4.97 -7.57 -6.35
CA PRO A 210 -5.18 -6.74 -5.16
C PRO A 210 -4.31 -7.21 -3.98
N ASN A 211 -3.80 -8.44 -4.01
CA ASN A 211 -2.81 -8.92 -3.05
C ASN A 211 -1.38 -8.40 -3.33
N ASP A 212 -1.10 -7.86 -4.52
CA ASP A 212 0.10 -7.05 -4.79
C ASP A 212 -0.09 -5.59 -4.32
N VAL A 213 -1.34 -5.12 -4.27
CA VAL A 213 -1.71 -3.79 -3.74
C VAL A 213 -1.79 -3.76 -2.21
N ALA A 214 -1.48 -4.87 -1.54
CA ALA A 214 -1.52 -4.98 -0.08
C ALA A 214 -0.24 -4.47 0.61
N TRP A 215 0.40 -3.41 0.11
CA TRP A 215 1.39 -2.65 0.89
C TRP A 215 0.70 -1.65 1.82
N SER A 216 -0.22 -2.15 2.66
CA SER A 216 -0.83 -1.37 3.75
C SER A 216 -0.15 -1.77 5.05
N GLY A 217 0.98 -1.14 5.38
CA GLY A 217 1.60 -1.28 6.69
C GLY A 217 0.62 -0.87 7.80
N ARG A 218 -0.13 -1.82 8.37
CA ARG A 218 -0.91 -1.60 9.59
C ARG A 218 0.03 -1.74 10.78
N ASN A 219 0.13 -0.66 11.55
CA ASN A 219 0.90 -0.57 12.78
C ASN A 219 0.26 -1.41 13.88
N ILE A 220 1.05 -2.30 14.49
CA ILE A 220 0.66 -3.03 15.72
C ILE A 220 1.30 -2.41 16.97
N GLY A 221 2.26 -1.48 16.80
CA GLY A 221 2.70 -0.59 17.89
C GLY A 221 1.75 0.60 17.97
N GLY A 222 0.82 0.59 18.93
CA GLY A 222 -0.17 1.64 19.12
C GLY A 222 0.41 3.06 18.95
N GLY A 223 -0.15 3.82 17.99
CA GLY A 223 0.08 5.26 17.84
C GLY A 223 1.19 5.68 16.86
N GLY A 224 0.85 5.76 15.56
CA GLY A 224 1.13 6.96 14.76
C GLY A 224 2.53 7.22 14.19
N SER A 225 3.41 6.24 13.95
CA SER A 225 4.73 6.53 13.35
C SER A 225 5.26 5.51 12.34
N SER A 226 4.42 5.03 11.42
CA SER A 226 4.81 4.09 10.34
C SER A 226 5.91 4.59 9.39
N GLY A 227 6.41 5.81 9.53
CA GLY A 227 7.51 6.33 8.72
C GLY A 227 8.75 6.76 9.49
N ARG A 228 8.75 6.67 10.84
CA ARG A 228 9.89 7.18 11.60
C ARG A 228 10.95 6.09 11.73
N LYS A 229 12.07 6.27 11.02
CA LYS A 229 13.31 5.56 11.35
C LYS A 229 13.62 5.80 12.84
N GLY A 230 13.87 4.72 13.59
CA GLY A 230 14.26 4.79 14.98
C GLY A 230 15.57 5.56 15.16
N MET A 231 15.67 6.27 16.28
CA MET A 231 16.91 6.91 16.67
C MET A 231 17.92 5.85 17.14
N PRO A 232 19.24 6.06 16.96
CA PRO A 232 20.25 5.17 17.53
C PRO A 232 20.03 4.95 19.03
N GLY A 233 19.87 3.69 19.43
CA GLY A 233 19.63 3.32 20.82
C GLY A 233 18.15 3.29 21.24
N GLU A 234 17.23 3.74 20.39
CA GLU A 234 15.78 3.67 20.64
C GLU A 234 15.33 2.20 20.76
N THR A 235 14.50 1.95 21.78
CA THR A 235 13.88 0.65 22.03
C THR A 235 12.36 0.78 22.03
N ARG A 236 11.67 -0.20 21.46
CA ARG A 236 10.21 -0.33 21.57
C ARG A 236 9.83 -1.67 22.16
N ASN A 237 8.78 -1.70 22.98
CA ASN A 237 8.18 -2.95 23.39
C ASN A 237 7.34 -3.49 22.25
N ILE A 238 7.49 -4.78 21.92
CA ILE A 238 6.65 -5.49 20.98
C ILE A 238 5.79 -6.47 21.77
N ASP A 239 4.48 -6.35 21.58
CA ASP A 239 3.56 -7.39 22.00
C ASP A 239 3.25 -8.32 20.82
N PHE A 240 3.98 -9.43 20.71
CA PHE A 240 3.71 -10.43 19.67
C PHE A 240 2.34 -11.10 19.83
N SER A 241 1.72 -11.06 21.02
CA SER A 241 0.40 -11.64 21.22
C SER A 241 -0.72 -10.83 20.57
N SER A 242 -0.47 -9.54 20.33
CA SER A 242 -1.34 -8.64 19.57
C SER A 242 -1.23 -8.83 18.06
N ILE A 243 -0.17 -9.53 17.60
CA ILE A 243 0.04 -9.88 16.20
C ILE A 243 -0.68 -11.20 15.88
N LYS A 244 -1.98 -11.25 16.19
CA LYS A 244 -2.86 -12.32 15.71
C LYS A 244 -3.39 -11.91 14.35
N HIS A 245 -2.78 -12.47 13.33
CA HIS A 245 -3.23 -12.27 11.97
C HIS A 245 -4.55 -13.03 11.74
N GLU A 246 -5.50 -12.37 11.08
CA GLU A 246 -6.89 -12.85 10.94
C GLU A 246 -7.01 -13.99 9.92
N ASN A 247 -6.04 -14.15 9.02
CA ASN A 247 -6.00 -15.20 8.02
C ASN A 247 -5.22 -16.42 8.51
N LYS A 248 -5.92 -17.52 8.80
CA LYS A 248 -5.29 -18.81 9.13
C LYS A 248 -4.65 -19.42 7.89
N CYS A 249 -3.39 -19.11 7.62
CA CYS A 249 -2.57 -19.94 6.75
C CYS A 249 -2.08 -21.16 7.52
N SER A 250 -2.40 -22.35 7.01
CA SER A 250 -1.82 -23.59 7.52
C SER A 250 -0.49 -23.85 6.80
N PRO A 251 0.59 -24.25 7.50
CA PRO A 251 1.81 -24.66 6.85
C PRO A 251 1.57 -25.89 5.96
N ASN A 252 2.36 -26.03 4.90
CA ASN A 252 2.32 -27.20 4.02
C ASN A 252 3.09 -28.39 4.61
N ASP A 253 4.08 -28.13 5.45
CA ASP A 253 4.84 -29.16 6.15
C ASP A 253 5.09 -28.76 7.61
N GLU A 254 4.40 -29.46 8.52
CA GLU A 254 4.54 -29.32 9.97
C GLU A 254 5.72 -30.15 10.52
N SER A 255 6.43 -30.92 9.69
CA SER A 255 7.48 -31.85 10.13
C SER A 255 8.66 -31.19 10.83
N GLY A 256 8.75 -29.85 10.78
CA GLY A 256 9.83 -29.07 11.39
C GLY A 256 11.14 -29.14 10.61
N ALA A 257 11.14 -29.71 9.40
CA ALA A 257 12.26 -29.61 8.49
C ALA A 257 12.52 -28.12 8.18
N PRO A 258 13.76 -27.60 8.38
CA PRO A 258 14.05 -26.19 8.25
C PRO A 258 14.22 -25.77 6.78
N ASN A 259 13.22 -26.06 5.97
CA ASN A 259 13.13 -25.67 4.57
C ASN A 259 11.93 -24.74 4.41
N ALA A 260 12.18 -23.45 4.25
CA ALA A 260 11.14 -22.43 4.17
C ALA A 260 10.21 -22.66 2.97
N GLU A 261 10.75 -23.08 1.82
CA GLU A 261 9.95 -23.37 0.64
C GLU A 261 8.97 -24.53 0.86
N THR A 262 9.40 -25.59 1.55
CA THR A 262 8.57 -26.75 1.88
C THR A 262 7.53 -26.37 2.93
N TYR A 263 7.93 -25.63 3.97
CA TYR A 263 7.05 -25.17 5.05
C TYR A 263 5.93 -24.27 4.52
N PHE A 264 6.24 -23.25 3.71
CA PHE A 264 5.25 -22.35 3.14
C PHE A 264 4.53 -22.93 1.91
N GLY A 265 5.15 -23.89 1.23
CA GLY A 265 4.85 -24.21 -0.16
C GLY A 265 5.47 -23.20 -1.13
N LYS A 266 5.86 -23.71 -2.30
CA LYS A 266 6.61 -22.95 -3.30
C LYS A 266 6.01 -21.58 -3.65
N ALA A 267 4.73 -21.51 -3.98
CA ALA A 267 4.09 -20.26 -4.40
C ALA A 267 4.10 -19.19 -3.30
N VAL A 268 3.82 -19.59 -2.05
CA VAL A 268 3.81 -18.68 -0.90
C VAL A 268 5.23 -18.24 -0.56
N TYR A 269 6.19 -19.16 -0.59
CA TYR A 269 7.59 -18.83 -0.38
C TYR A 269 8.13 -17.85 -1.44
N GLU A 270 7.84 -18.09 -2.72
CA GLU A 270 8.25 -17.20 -3.81
C GLU A 270 7.68 -15.79 -3.61
N LYS A 271 6.41 -15.67 -3.21
CA LYS A 271 5.79 -14.39 -2.87
C LYS A 271 6.45 -13.70 -1.68
N TRP A 272 6.70 -14.45 -0.59
CA TRP A 272 7.42 -13.91 0.57
C TRP A 272 8.81 -13.41 0.22
N ARG A 273 9.57 -14.23 -0.50
CA ARG A 273 10.93 -13.91 -0.95
C ARG A 273 10.90 -12.66 -1.82
N ASP A 274 9.96 -12.57 -2.76
CA ASP A 274 9.85 -11.42 -3.66
C ASP A 274 9.47 -10.12 -2.91
N ASN A 275 8.60 -10.22 -1.89
CA ASN A 275 8.32 -9.10 -0.98
C ASN A 275 9.55 -8.67 -0.17
N LEU A 276 10.34 -9.64 0.33
CA LEU A 276 11.60 -9.34 1.02
C LEU A 276 12.57 -8.59 0.08
N GLY A 277 12.70 -9.05 -1.17
CA GLY A 277 13.52 -8.39 -2.18
C GLY A 277 13.05 -6.96 -2.50
N GLY A 278 11.74 -6.74 -2.57
CA GLY A 278 11.17 -5.41 -2.76
C GLY A 278 11.37 -4.47 -1.57
N HIS A 279 11.49 -5.01 -0.35
CA HIS A 279 11.80 -4.22 0.84
C HIS A 279 13.30 -3.86 0.91
N GLU A 280 14.18 -4.78 0.53
CA GLU A 280 15.63 -4.62 0.62
C GLU A 280 16.24 -3.78 -0.52
N GLY A 281 15.60 -3.71 -1.69
CA GLY A 281 16.13 -2.98 -2.83
C GLY A 281 15.05 -2.46 -3.79
N THR A 282 15.46 -1.57 -4.70
CA THR A 282 14.62 -1.23 -5.86
C THR A 282 14.49 -2.46 -6.73
N TYR A 283 13.25 -2.84 -7.08
CA TYR A 283 12.89 -4.05 -7.82
C TYR A 283 13.66 -4.27 -9.14
N ASP A 284 14.35 -3.24 -9.65
CA ASP A 284 14.93 -3.15 -11.00
C ASP A 284 16.35 -3.74 -11.15
N GLY A 285 16.69 -4.80 -10.39
CA GLY A 285 17.69 -5.79 -10.83
C GLY A 285 19.12 -5.30 -11.12
N ASP A 286 19.55 -4.15 -10.61
CA ASP A 286 20.80 -3.51 -11.02
C ASP A 286 22.06 -4.04 -10.31
N GLY A 287 21.91 -5.05 -9.45
CA GLY A 287 23.03 -5.54 -8.64
C GLY A 287 23.55 -4.49 -7.67
N SER A 288 22.70 -3.53 -7.27
CA SER A 288 23.09 -2.43 -6.40
C SER A 288 23.61 -2.89 -5.04
N TRP A 289 24.56 -2.10 -4.56
CA TRP A 289 25.21 -2.25 -3.27
C TRP A 289 24.65 -1.21 -2.34
N ASN A 290 24.24 -1.60 -1.13
CA ASN A 290 24.00 -0.57 -0.13
C ASN A 290 25.33 0.00 0.43
N SER A 291 25.21 0.97 1.33
CA SER A 291 26.36 1.62 1.98
C SER A 291 27.16 0.68 2.90
N ALA A 292 26.60 -0.47 3.30
CA ALA A 292 27.25 -1.44 4.17
C ALA A 292 27.90 -2.61 3.41
N GLY A 293 27.80 -2.64 2.07
CA GLY A 293 28.46 -3.65 1.23
C GLY A 293 27.66 -4.94 1.07
N TYR A 294 26.36 -4.89 1.34
CA TYR A 294 25.43 -5.95 0.97
C TYR A 294 25.09 -5.84 -0.52
N ILE A 295 24.85 -6.97 -1.20
CA ILE A 295 24.70 -7.02 -2.66
C ILE A 295 23.45 -7.76 -3.13
N GLY A 296 22.93 -7.34 -4.29
CA GLY A 296 21.84 -8.02 -5.00
C GLY A 296 20.44 -7.69 -4.48
N ARG A 297 19.44 -8.37 -5.06
CA ARG A 297 18.01 -8.17 -4.80
C ARG A 297 17.65 -8.31 -3.32
N TYR A 298 18.35 -9.18 -2.61
CA TYR A 298 18.09 -9.50 -1.20
C TYR A 298 19.16 -8.94 -0.27
N GLN A 299 19.97 -7.97 -0.71
CA GLN A 299 21.03 -7.34 0.08
C GLN A 299 21.82 -8.36 0.93
N MET A 300 22.41 -9.37 0.26
CA MET A 300 23.12 -10.44 0.95
C MET A 300 24.50 -9.97 1.42
N SER A 301 24.86 -10.32 2.65
CA SER A 301 26.21 -10.09 3.18
C SER A 301 27.19 -11.12 2.64
N ILE A 302 28.49 -10.85 2.76
CA ILE A 302 29.50 -11.83 2.38
C ILE A 302 29.42 -13.10 3.22
N ASP A 303 29.04 -12.99 4.50
CA ASP A 303 28.79 -14.16 5.36
C ASP A 303 27.57 -14.97 4.88
N ALA A 304 26.53 -14.30 4.38
CA ALA A 304 25.39 -14.98 3.76
C ALA A 304 25.79 -15.71 2.49
N MET A 305 26.58 -15.06 1.63
CA MET A 305 27.11 -15.62 0.39
C MET A 305 28.04 -16.81 0.59
N ILE A 306 28.91 -16.74 1.61
CA ILE A 306 29.77 -17.87 2.02
C ILE A 306 28.91 -19.03 2.55
N SER A 307 27.90 -18.73 3.36
CA SER A 307 27.03 -19.76 3.94
C SER A 307 26.19 -20.46 2.87
N ALA A 308 25.76 -19.73 1.84
CA ALA A 308 25.07 -20.27 0.66
C ALA A 308 26.02 -20.92 -0.36
N GLY A 309 27.33 -20.95 -0.10
CA GLY A 309 28.31 -21.61 -0.95
C GLY A 309 28.61 -20.89 -2.27
N TYR A 310 28.24 -19.62 -2.44
CA TYR A 310 28.59 -18.86 -3.63
C TYR A 310 29.99 -18.25 -3.57
N ILE A 311 30.51 -18.04 -2.36
CA ILE A 311 31.86 -17.49 -2.10
C ILE A 311 32.68 -18.48 -1.27
N HIS A 312 33.97 -18.61 -1.61
CA HIS A 312 34.90 -19.45 -0.86
C HIS A 312 34.98 -19.06 0.63
N SER A 313 34.94 -20.03 1.53
CA SER A 313 35.09 -19.75 2.97
C SER A 313 36.46 -19.16 3.35
N SER A 314 37.50 -19.40 2.52
CA SER A 314 38.84 -18.84 2.70
C SER A 314 38.87 -17.31 2.64
N VAL A 315 37.94 -16.72 1.90
CA VAL A 315 37.74 -15.25 1.77
C VAL A 315 37.51 -14.64 3.15
N LYS A 316 36.85 -15.35 4.08
CA LYS A 316 36.58 -14.85 5.44
C LYS A 316 37.83 -14.47 6.23
N ALA A 317 38.97 -15.12 5.97
CA ALA A 317 40.21 -14.82 6.67
C ALA A 317 40.78 -13.44 6.33
N GLY A 318 40.45 -12.89 5.16
CA GLY A 318 40.88 -11.57 4.71
C GLY A 318 39.98 -10.42 5.17
N LEU A 319 38.85 -10.71 5.82
CA LEU A 319 37.85 -9.70 6.14
C LEU A 319 38.21 -8.88 7.40
N PRO A 320 38.04 -7.54 7.35
CA PRO A 320 38.21 -6.71 8.54
C PRO A 320 37.14 -7.06 9.57
N LYS A 321 37.54 -7.18 10.84
CA LYS A 321 36.65 -7.53 11.96
C LYS A 321 35.60 -6.45 12.29
N GLN A 322 35.66 -5.27 11.65
CA GLN A 322 34.76 -4.14 11.93
C GLN A 322 34.02 -3.68 10.68
N VAL A 323 32.69 -3.57 10.82
CA VAL A 323 31.71 -3.24 9.78
C VAL A 323 31.82 -1.77 9.31
N GLY A 324 32.37 -0.87 10.14
CA GLY A 324 32.41 0.58 9.88
C GLY A 324 33.42 1.09 8.84
N GLY A 325 34.23 0.20 8.26
CA GLY A 325 35.12 0.49 7.12
C GLY A 325 35.15 -0.64 6.09
N ALA A 326 34.25 -1.62 6.23
CA ALA A 326 34.34 -2.88 5.52
C ALA A 326 33.84 -2.81 4.08
N LYS A 327 33.11 -1.76 3.66
CA LYS A 327 32.57 -1.68 2.29
C LYS A 327 33.66 -1.85 1.24
N ALA A 328 34.78 -1.11 1.34
CA ALA A 328 35.85 -1.23 0.36
C ALA A 328 36.50 -2.63 0.34
N ALA A 329 36.63 -3.27 1.51
CA ALA A 329 37.18 -4.62 1.62
C ALA A 329 36.21 -5.67 1.05
N TYR A 330 34.91 -5.56 1.34
CA TYR A 330 33.87 -6.39 0.74
C TYR A 330 33.83 -6.18 -0.78
N VAL A 331 33.87 -4.93 -1.25
CA VAL A 331 33.89 -4.58 -2.68
C VAL A 331 35.04 -5.27 -3.40
N ALA A 332 36.26 -5.11 -2.91
CA ALA A 332 37.44 -5.73 -3.50
C ALA A 332 37.35 -7.27 -3.54
N MET A 333 36.65 -7.89 -2.59
CA MET A 333 36.46 -9.34 -2.58
C MET A 333 35.44 -9.82 -3.59
N TYR A 334 34.31 -9.14 -3.71
CA TYR A 334 33.34 -9.55 -4.74
C TYR A 334 33.88 -9.25 -6.15
N GLU A 335 34.71 -8.22 -6.32
CA GLU A 335 35.38 -7.92 -7.60
C GLU A 335 36.49 -8.91 -7.96
N ASP A 336 36.98 -9.71 -7.01
CA ASP A 336 37.91 -10.81 -7.27
C ASP A 336 37.14 -12.06 -7.72
N ASP A 337 37.16 -12.35 -9.02
CA ASP A 337 36.57 -13.56 -9.60
C ASP A 337 37.07 -14.85 -8.93
N GLY A 338 38.29 -14.85 -8.37
CA GLY A 338 38.84 -15.98 -7.62
C GLY A 338 38.18 -16.23 -6.26
N SER A 339 37.35 -15.31 -5.78
CA SER A 339 36.56 -15.47 -4.55
C SER A 339 35.27 -16.27 -4.78
N TRP A 340 34.81 -16.41 -6.03
CA TRP A 340 33.55 -17.04 -6.38
C TRP A 340 33.71 -18.54 -6.65
N THR A 341 32.70 -19.30 -6.23
CA THR A 341 32.64 -20.76 -6.41
C THR A 341 31.40 -21.19 -7.18
N GLY A 342 30.28 -20.50 -6.95
CA GLY A 342 28.95 -20.98 -7.32
C GLY A 342 28.55 -22.22 -6.51
N THR A 343 27.33 -22.67 -6.73
CA THR A 343 26.82 -23.90 -6.10
C THR A 343 26.88 -25.07 -7.08
N ALA A 344 26.51 -26.27 -6.59
CA ALA A 344 26.36 -27.44 -7.47
C ALA A 344 25.30 -27.21 -8.57
N ASN A 345 24.30 -26.37 -8.29
CA ASN A 345 23.15 -26.15 -9.16
C ASN A 345 23.31 -24.89 -10.03
N VAL A 346 24.02 -23.86 -9.54
CA VAL A 346 24.15 -22.58 -10.24
C VAL A 346 25.62 -22.14 -10.26
N LYS A 347 26.22 -22.17 -11.45
CA LYS A 347 27.61 -21.74 -11.65
C LYS A 347 27.67 -20.21 -11.71
N ILE A 348 28.45 -19.62 -10.81
CA ILE A 348 28.72 -18.19 -10.74
C ILE A 348 30.20 -18.04 -10.41
N ASN A 349 30.95 -17.36 -11.28
CA ASN A 349 32.40 -17.17 -11.15
C ASN A 349 32.80 -15.70 -11.05
N SER A 350 31.84 -14.77 -11.02
CA SER A 350 32.09 -13.35 -10.88
C SER A 350 30.90 -12.63 -10.26
N LEU A 351 31.16 -11.44 -9.72
CA LEU A 351 30.13 -10.52 -9.27
C LEU A 351 29.10 -10.20 -10.37
N LYS A 352 29.58 -9.99 -11.61
CA LYS A 352 28.69 -9.65 -12.72
C LYS A 352 27.75 -10.81 -13.05
N GLU A 353 28.22 -12.04 -13.01
CA GLU A 353 27.36 -13.22 -13.19
C GLU A 353 26.32 -13.33 -12.08
N TRP A 354 26.72 -13.09 -10.81
CA TRP A 354 25.78 -13.06 -9.67
C TRP A 354 24.68 -12.01 -9.85
N GLN A 355 25.07 -10.77 -10.13
CA GLN A 355 24.15 -9.64 -10.26
C GLN A 355 23.14 -9.85 -11.40
N ASN A 356 23.54 -10.51 -12.48
CA ASN A 356 22.68 -10.79 -13.64
C ASN A 356 21.89 -12.11 -13.52
N SER A 357 22.13 -12.92 -12.49
CA SER A 357 21.47 -14.21 -12.31
C SER A 357 20.41 -14.14 -11.21
N LYS A 358 19.16 -13.89 -11.60
CA LYS A 358 18.02 -13.98 -10.68
C LYS A 358 17.95 -15.36 -10.02
N ALA A 359 18.20 -16.43 -10.78
CA ALA A 359 18.19 -17.79 -10.26
C ALA A 359 19.24 -18.01 -9.15
N ALA A 360 20.46 -17.47 -9.31
CA ALA A 360 21.49 -17.57 -8.28
C ALA A 360 21.11 -16.81 -7.00
N GLN A 361 20.55 -15.60 -7.17
CA GLN A 361 20.12 -14.77 -6.04
C GLN A 361 18.94 -15.39 -5.30
N ASP A 362 17.97 -15.95 -6.02
CA ASP A 362 16.83 -16.67 -5.46
C ASP A 362 17.29 -17.91 -4.67
N ASP A 363 18.21 -18.70 -5.23
CA ASP A 363 18.80 -19.89 -4.61
C ASP A 363 19.62 -19.55 -3.35
N GLY A 364 20.49 -18.53 -3.44
CA GLY A 364 21.26 -18.04 -2.29
C GLY A 364 20.37 -17.48 -1.17
N ALA A 365 19.27 -16.80 -1.52
CA ALA A 365 18.30 -16.33 -0.54
C ALA A 365 17.57 -17.50 0.16
N LEU A 366 17.22 -18.56 -0.57
CA LEU A 366 16.63 -19.77 0.01
C LEU A 366 17.58 -20.45 0.99
N ASP A 367 18.82 -20.70 0.59
CA ASP A 367 19.82 -21.32 1.46
C ASP A 367 20.08 -20.48 2.71
N HIS A 368 20.22 -19.17 2.55
CA HIS A 368 20.37 -18.26 3.69
C HIS A 368 19.16 -18.31 4.63
N THR A 369 17.96 -18.27 4.07
CA THR A 369 16.70 -18.33 4.81
C THR A 369 16.58 -19.64 5.58
N ASN A 370 16.88 -20.79 4.95
CA ASN A 370 16.83 -22.11 5.58
C ASN A 370 17.78 -22.20 6.77
N GLY A 371 19.00 -21.65 6.65
CA GLY A 371 19.94 -21.58 7.77
C GLY A 371 19.40 -20.75 8.95
N LYS A 372 18.72 -19.63 8.67
CA LYS A 372 18.05 -18.83 9.72
C LYS A 372 16.85 -19.55 10.30
N PHE A 373 16.07 -20.24 9.47
CA PHE A 373 14.89 -20.97 9.90
C PHE A 373 15.26 -22.09 10.87
N ALA A 374 16.25 -22.91 10.52
CA ALA A 374 16.81 -23.94 11.39
C ALA A 374 17.21 -23.39 12.76
N ARG A 375 17.92 -22.25 12.75
CA ARG A 375 18.38 -21.61 13.97
C ARG A 375 17.24 -21.02 14.80
N LEU A 376 16.22 -20.45 14.18
CA LEU A 376 15.03 -19.94 14.88
C LEU A 376 14.23 -21.06 15.55
N ILE A 377 14.10 -22.21 14.88
CA ILE A 377 13.47 -23.43 15.44
C ILE A 377 14.26 -23.90 16.67
N ASP A 378 15.58 -24.04 16.55
CA ASP A 378 16.49 -24.43 17.65
C ASP A 378 16.36 -23.47 18.86
N LEU A 379 16.26 -22.17 18.59
CA LEU A 379 16.08 -21.12 19.60
C LEU A 379 14.65 -20.99 20.13
N LYS A 380 13.70 -21.82 19.65
CA LYS A 380 12.26 -21.75 19.98
C LYS A 380 11.68 -20.34 19.80
N ALA A 381 12.13 -19.66 18.75
CA ALA A 381 11.83 -18.26 18.49
C ALA A 381 10.75 -18.06 17.41
N VAL A 382 10.12 -19.14 16.95
CA VAL A 382 9.05 -19.15 15.95
C VAL A 382 7.91 -20.06 16.40
N ASP A 383 6.69 -19.71 16.03
CA ASP A 383 5.50 -20.52 16.16
C ASP A 383 5.24 -21.26 14.84
N LEU A 384 5.58 -22.55 14.79
CA LEU A 384 5.46 -23.38 13.58
C LEU A 384 4.00 -23.71 13.21
N ASP A 385 3.05 -23.45 14.10
CA ASP A 385 1.62 -23.59 13.79
C ASP A 385 1.06 -22.31 13.12
N ASN A 386 1.91 -21.29 12.97
CA ASN A 386 1.55 -19.97 12.45
C ASN A 386 2.53 -19.54 11.36
N ALA A 387 2.14 -19.74 10.09
CA ALA A 387 2.96 -19.36 8.94
C ALA A 387 3.34 -17.87 8.93
N GLN A 388 2.47 -16.98 9.40
CA GLN A 388 2.76 -15.55 9.43
C GLN A 388 3.79 -15.18 10.50
N ASP A 389 3.78 -15.88 11.65
CA ASP A 389 4.83 -15.76 12.66
C ASP A 389 6.19 -16.17 12.10
N VAL A 390 6.25 -17.34 11.44
CA VAL A 390 7.48 -17.81 10.79
C VAL A 390 7.97 -16.82 9.74
N ALA A 391 7.09 -16.34 8.86
CA ALA A 391 7.42 -15.34 7.85
C ALA A 391 7.98 -14.05 8.45
N GLY A 392 7.32 -13.53 9.49
CA GLY A 392 7.75 -12.32 10.15
C GLY A 392 9.10 -12.49 10.85
N MET A 393 9.31 -13.63 11.52
CA MET A 393 10.57 -13.95 12.19
C MET A 393 11.72 -14.18 11.20
N LEU A 394 11.46 -14.76 10.03
CA LEU A 394 12.45 -14.90 8.96
C LEU A 394 12.84 -13.54 8.40
N GLY A 395 11.88 -12.63 8.17
CA GLY A 395 12.16 -11.25 7.80
C GLY A 395 13.03 -10.53 8.84
N MET A 396 12.71 -10.70 10.13
CA MET A 396 13.52 -10.14 11.22
C MET A 396 14.93 -10.76 11.28
N ALA A 397 15.04 -12.06 11.04
CA ALA A 397 16.31 -12.78 11.05
C ALA A 397 17.17 -12.48 9.82
N HIS A 398 16.58 -12.06 8.71
CA HIS A 398 17.29 -11.51 7.57
C HIS A 398 18.06 -10.24 7.99
N LEU A 399 17.38 -9.31 8.68
CA LEU A 399 17.99 -8.04 9.12
C LEU A 399 18.99 -8.21 10.29
N LYS A 400 18.64 -8.99 11.31
CA LYS A 400 19.40 -9.06 12.58
C LYS A 400 20.16 -10.38 12.81
N GLY A 401 20.03 -11.33 11.90
CA GLY A 401 20.39 -12.72 12.17
C GLY A 401 19.37 -13.40 13.09
N ALA A 402 19.40 -14.73 13.11
CA ALA A 402 18.45 -15.54 13.88
C ALA A 402 18.55 -15.30 15.40
N ASP A 403 19.75 -15.16 15.96
CA ASP A 403 19.91 -14.86 17.40
C ASP A 403 19.38 -13.46 17.76
N GLY A 404 19.55 -12.49 16.86
CA GLY A 404 19.01 -11.14 17.03
C GLY A 404 17.48 -11.14 17.03
N ALA A 405 16.87 -11.83 16.05
CA ALA A 405 15.43 -12.00 15.97
C ALA A 405 14.87 -12.76 17.18
N ALA A 406 15.50 -13.87 17.58
CA ALA A 406 15.12 -14.63 18.76
C ALA A 406 15.19 -13.79 20.04
N LYS A 407 16.21 -12.94 20.18
CA LYS A 407 16.30 -12.01 21.30
C LYS A 407 15.11 -11.04 21.33
N VAL A 408 14.72 -10.47 20.20
CA VAL A 408 13.54 -9.60 20.12
C VAL A 408 12.28 -10.35 20.52
N ARG A 409 12.09 -11.59 20.03
CA ARG A 409 10.95 -12.45 20.40
C ARG A 409 10.87 -12.72 21.90
N HIS A 410 11.97 -13.19 22.47
CA HIS A 410 12.02 -13.63 23.88
C HIS A 410 11.97 -12.47 24.86
N GLN A 411 12.50 -11.30 24.48
CA GLN A 411 12.55 -10.13 25.36
C GLN A 411 11.34 -9.20 25.17
N GLY A 412 10.65 -9.30 24.03
CA GLY A 412 9.63 -8.33 23.64
C GLY A 412 10.18 -6.92 23.45
N ILE A 413 11.48 -6.78 23.20
CA ILE A 413 12.16 -5.49 23.04
C ILE A 413 12.81 -5.45 21.66
N ASP A 414 12.33 -4.53 20.83
CA ASP A 414 12.97 -4.18 19.58
C ASP A 414 13.96 -3.04 19.78
N LYS A 415 15.11 -3.09 19.13
CA LYS A 415 16.10 -2.00 19.17
C LYS A 415 16.48 -1.61 17.75
N ALA A 416 16.28 -0.34 17.43
CA ALA A 416 16.63 0.22 16.12
C ALA A 416 18.08 -0.10 15.77
N ASP A 417 18.34 -0.49 14.53
CA ASP A 417 19.65 -0.86 14.01
C ASP A 417 20.56 0.34 13.68
N GLY A 418 20.60 1.35 14.54
CA GLY A 418 21.57 2.44 14.41
C GLY A 418 22.98 2.00 14.80
N THR A 419 23.97 2.27 13.95
CA THR A 419 25.39 2.23 14.33
C THR A 419 25.62 3.18 15.50
N TRP A 420 26.15 2.63 16.60
CA TRP A 420 26.68 3.43 17.70
C TRP A 420 27.75 4.39 17.16
N GLY A 421 27.48 5.70 17.19
CA GLY A 421 28.47 6.75 16.91
C GLY A 421 28.27 7.55 15.62
N THR A 422 27.30 7.23 14.77
CA THR A 422 26.97 8.08 13.61
C THR A 422 25.74 8.95 13.93
N THR A 423 25.87 10.27 13.82
CA THR A 423 24.80 11.26 14.05
C THR A 423 23.67 11.20 13.02
N SER A 424 23.72 10.28 12.06
CA SER A 424 22.67 10.09 11.07
C SER A 424 21.45 9.39 11.70
N PRO A 425 20.30 10.06 11.85
CA PRO A 425 19.06 9.40 12.23
C PRO A 425 18.67 8.42 11.11
N GLY A 426 18.53 7.13 11.43
CA GLY A 426 18.28 6.15 10.38
C GLY A 426 18.16 4.69 10.78
N GLY A 427 18.05 4.35 12.07
CA GLY A 427 17.92 2.95 12.48
C GLY A 427 16.54 2.39 12.07
N THR A 428 16.52 1.32 11.32
CA THR A 428 15.35 0.50 11.07
C THR A 428 15.06 -0.34 12.31
N PHE A 429 13.78 -0.43 12.67
CA PHE A 429 13.36 -1.37 13.69
C PHE A 429 13.09 -2.74 13.05
N PRO A 430 13.76 -3.80 13.50
CA PRO A 430 13.57 -5.16 12.99
C PRO A 430 12.14 -5.63 12.85
N SER A 431 11.24 -5.25 13.77
CA SER A 431 9.86 -5.72 13.65
C SER A 431 9.05 -5.04 12.56
N THR A 432 9.62 -4.05 11.86
CA THR A 432 9.05 -3.57 10.59
C THR A 432 9.01 -4.69 9.56
N TYR A 433 10.10 -5.47 9.42
CA TYR A 433 10.14 -6.63 8.54
C TYR A 433 9.13 -7.69 8.95
N TYR A 434 8.96 -7.89 10.26
CA TYR A 434 7.99 -8.84 10.78
C TYR A 434 6.56 -8.48 10.33
N ILE A 435 6.18 -7.21 10.49
CA ILE A 435 4.82 -6.73 10.22
C ILE A 435 4.52 -6.74 8.71
N GLU A 436 5.46 -6.29 7.89
CA GLU A 436 5.24 -6.16 6.45
C GLU A 436 5.21 -7.52 5.76
N LEU A 437 6.12 -8.43 6.14
CA LEU A 437 6.19 -9.75 5.54
C LEU A 437 5.18 -10.73 6.16
N GLY A 438 4.65 -10.50 7.36
CA GLY A 438 3.59 -11.34 7.95
C GLY A 438 2.24 -11.32 7.21
N LYS A 439 2.14 -10.66 6.04
CA LYS A 439 0.92 -10.57 5.21
C LYS A 439 0.97 -11.39 3.90
N ILE A 440 1.85 -12.37 3.79
CA ILE A 440 1.93 -13.22 2.57
C ILE A 440 0.65 -14.08 2.41
N CYS A 441 -0.10 -14.18 3.51
CA CYS A 441 -1.43 -14.72 3.65
C CYS A 441 -2.32 -13.66 4.33
#